data_AF-A0A7W8KLT4-F1
#
_entry.id   AF-A0A7W8KLT4-F1
#
_cell.length_a   1.000
_cell.length_b   1.000
_cell.length_c   1.000
_cell.angle_alpha   90.00
_cell.angle_beta   90.00
_cell.angle_gamma   90.00
#
_symmetry.space_group_name_H-M   'P 1'
#
loop_
_entity.id
_entity.type
_entity.pdbx_description
1 polymer ?
#
loop_
_entity_poly.entity_id
_entity_poly.type
_entity_poly.pdbx_seq_one_letter_code
_entity_poly.pdbx_strand_id
1 'polypeptide(L)' 'MENKKIHSLTYAAQYRDFDISIVGLQLADGWRLSVQINKWGRPPMALWRDRDNVYPDFNCARTAGLQWSKEFIDGSMR' A
#
# COMPACT_ATOMS: atom_id res chain seq x y z
N MET A 1 -2.77 -28.37 13.50
CA MET A 1 -2.27 -27.12 12.90
C MET A 1 -3.41 -26.14 12.89
N GLU A 2 -3.32 -25.07 13.68
CA GLU A 2 -4.37 -24.04 13.74
C GLU A 2 -4.36 -23.23 12.45
N ASN A 3 -5.52 -23.13 11.78
CA ASN A 3 -5.70 -22.25 10.62
C ASN A 3 -5.65 -20.80 11.12
N LYS A 4 -4.47 -20.18 11.14
CA LYS A 4 -4.35 -18.74 11.41
C LYS A 4 -5.04 -17.99 10.29
N LYS A 5 -6.18 -17.38 10.60
CA LYS A 5 -6.94 -16.54 9.67
C LYS A 5 -6.11 -15.30 9.36
N ILE A 6 -5.62 -15.19 8.12
CA ILE A 6 -4.92 -13.99 7.65
C ILE A 6 -5.96 -12.88 7.53
N HIS A 7 -5.73 -11.76 8.20
CA HIS A 7 -6.59 -10.58 8.13
C HIS A 7 -5.95 -9.55 7.20
N SER A 8 -6.76 -8.94 6.32
CA SER A 8 -6.32 -7.90 5.41
C SER A 8 -7.21 -6.69 5.53
N LEU A 9 -6.62 -5.49 5.53
CA LEU A 9 -7.33 -4.23 5.39
C LEU A 9 -6.86 -3.51 4.14
N THR A 10 -7.78 -2.83 3.48
CA THR A 10 -7.50 -2.05 2.27
C THR A 10 -7.95 -0.63 2.48
N TYR A 11 -7.12 0.32 2.05
CA TYR A 11 -7.43 1.73 2.01
C TYR A 11 -7.26 2.24 0.58
N ALA A 12 -8.31 2.86 0.04
CA ALA A 12 -8.28 3.49 -1.27
C ALA A 12 -8.23 5.01 -1.11
N ALA A 13 -7.42 5.67 -1.93
CA ALA A 13 -7.33 7.12 -2.00
C ALA A 13 -7.10 7.58 -3.43
N GLN A 14 -7.37 8.85 -3.67
CA GLN A 14 -7.03 9.51 -4.93
C GLN A 14 -5.99 10.60 -4.65
N TYR A 15 -5.00 10.69 -5.53
CA TYR A 15 -4.01 11.76 -5.50
C TYR A 15 -3.69 12.20 -6.93
N ARG A 16 -4.04 13.46 -7.25
CA ARG A 16 -4.03 13.97 -8.63
C ARG A 16 -4.89 13.06 -9.53
N ASP A 17 -4.37 12.65 -10.69
CA ASP A 17 -5.06 11.75 -11.63
C ASP A 17 -4.82 10.25 -11.35
N PHE A 18 -4.40 9.90 -10.14
CA PHE A 18 -4.01 8.54 -9.78
C PHE A 18 -4.91 7.98 -8.67
N ASP A 19 -5.32 6.73 -8.86
CA ASP A 19 -5.95 5.91 -7.84
C ASP A 19 -4.87 5.11 -7.09
N ILE A 20 -4.88 5.22 -5.77
CA ILE A 20 -3.96 4.55 -4.86
C ILE A 20 -4.73 3.50 -4.07
N SER A 21 -4.25 2.26 -4.08
CA SER A 21 -4.75 1.19 -3.22
C SER A 21 -3.64 0.72 -2.30
N ILE A 22 -3.87 0.80 -0.99
CA ILE A 22 -2.96 0.35 0.05
C ILE A 22 -3.57 -0.87 0.71
N VAL A 23 -2.84 -1.99 0.68
CA VAL A 23 -3.24 -3.25 1.30
C VAL A 23 -2.28 -3.53 2.45
N GLY A 24 -2.85 -3.66 3.64
CA GLY A 24 -2.17 -4.15 4.84
C GLY A 24 -2.54 -5.61 5.10
N LEU A 25 -1.55 -6.47 5.24
CA LEU A 25 -1.74 -7.87 5.64
C LEU A 25 -1.26 -8.05 7.09
N GLN A 26 -2.17 -8.46 7.96
CA GLN A 26 -1.84 -8.77 9.35
C GLN A 26 -1.20 -10.15 9.45
N LEU A 27 0.03 -10.16 9.94
CA LEU A 27 0.82 -11.34 10.30
C LEU A 27 0.98 -11.41 11.82
N ALA A 28 1.66 -12.46 12.29
CA ALA A 28 1.90 -12.65 13.72
C ALA A 28 2.83 -11.60 14.34
N ASP A 29 3.72 -11.02 13.54
CA ASP A 29 4.74 -10.04 13.93
C ASP A 29 4.35 -8.58 13.63
N GLY A 30 3.19 -8.36 13.00
CA GLY A 30 2.67 -7.04 12.67
C GLY A 30 2.03 -6.99 11.30
N TRP A 31 2.09 -5.84 10.64
CA TRP A 31 1.44 -5.58 9.36
C TRP A 31 2.45 -5.44 8.23
N ARG A 32 2.22 -6.14 7.12
CA ARG A 32 2.97 -5.97 5.86
C ARG A 32 2.20 -5.09 4.91
N LEU A 33 2.92 -4.27 4.15
CA LEU A 33 2.37 -3.25 3.27
C LEU A 33 2.58 -3.60 1.79
N SER A 34 1.51 -3.47 1.00
CA SER A 34 1.57 -3.40 -0.45
C SER A 34 0.81 -2.17 -0.94
N VAL A 35 1.30 -1.53 -2.00
CA VAL A 35 0.70 -0.37 -2.64
C VAL A 35 0.56 -0.65 -4.13
N GLN A 36 -0.61 -0.34 -4.68
CA GLN A 36 -0.85 -0.30 -6.11
C GLN A 36 -1.27 1.11 -6.51
N ILE A 37 -0.66 1.62 -7.59
CA ILE A 37 -0.99 2.91 -8.19
C ILE A 37 -1.50 2.67 -9.60
N ASN A 38 -2.71 3.15 -9.88
CA ASN A 38 -3.32 3.10 -11.19
C ASN A 38 -3.56 4.53 -11.69
N LYS A 39 -3.52 4.72 -13.01
CA LYS A 39 -3.97 5.94 -13.67
C LYS A 39 -5.11 5.58 -14.61
N TRP A 40 -6.22 6.31 -14.54
CA TRP A 40 -7.42 5.98 -15.32
C TRP A 40 -7.08 5.82 -16.81
N GLY A 41 -7.55 4.73 -17.42
CA GLY A 41 -7.32 4.43 -18.84
C GLY A 41 -5.90 4.00 -19.18
N ARG A 42 -5.04 3.70 -18.19
CA ARG A 42 -3.70 3.14 -18.39
C ARG A 42 -3.49 1.86 -17.56
N PRO A 43 -2.54 0.99 -17.95
CA PRO A 43 -2.12 -0.13 -17.11
C PRO A 43 -1.64 0.34 -15.72
N PRO A 44 -1.65 -0.53 -14.69
CA PRO A 44 -1.12 -0.22 -13.37
C PRO A 44 0.30 0.36 -13.47
N MET A 45 0.48 1.56 -12.92
CA MET A 45 1.74 2.30 -13.06
C MET A 45 2.80 1.84 -12.06
N ALA A 46 2.37 1.39 -10.88
CA ALA A 46 3.28 0.80 -9.91
C ALA A 46 2.59 -0.24 -9.04
N LEU A 47 3.38 -1.25 -8.67
CA LEU A 47 3.08 -2.18 -7.59
C LEU A 47 4.32 -2.25 -6.69
N TRP A 48 4.19 -1.75 -5.48
CA TRP A 48 5.25 -1.79 -4.47
C TRP A 48 4.83 -2.67 -3.30
N ARG A 49 5.79 -3.42 -2.77
CA ARG A 49 5.64 -4.20 -1.55
C ARG A 49 6.79 -3.81 -0.65
N ASP A 50 6.48 -3.34 0.55
CA ASP A 50 7.49 -3.04 1.54
C ASP A 50 8.05 -4.37 2.08
N ARG A 51 9.32 -4.63 1.77
CA ARG A 51 10.02 -5.84 2.20
C ARG A 51 10.82 -5.62 3.47
N ASP A 52 11.11 -4.36 3.80
CA ASP A 52 12.08 -3.98 4.80
C ASP A 52 11.41 -3.71 6.15
N ASN A 53 10.14 -3.28 6.13
CA ASN A 53 9.41 -2.91 7.34
C ASN A 53 8.28 -3.88 7.69
N VAL A 54 8.01 -3.95 9.00
CA VAL A 54 6.80 -4.51 9.60
C VAL A 54 6.17 -3.41 10.45
N TYR A 55 4.89 -3.12 10.21
CA TYR A 55 4.19 -2.03 10.85
C TYR A 55 3.43 -2.52 12.10
N PRO A 56 3.37 -1.73 13.19
CA PRO A 56 2.67 -2.15 14.41
C PRO A 56 1.15 -2.25 14.21
N ASP A 57 0.58 -1.42 13.33
CA ASP A 57 -0.85 -1.46 12.98
C ASP A 57 -1.09 -1.02 11.52
N PHE A 58 -2.36 -1.14 11.08
CA PHE A 58 -2.78 -0.74 9.75
C PHE A 58 -2.69 0.77 9.49
N ASN A 59 -2.85 1.62 10.50
CA ASN A 59 -2.73 3.08 10.32
C ASN A 59 -1.28 3.48 10.02
N CYS A 60 -0.30 2.82 10.64
CA CYS A 60 1.11 2.99 10.31
C CYS A 60 1.40 2.53 8.88
N ALA A 61 0.95 1.34 8.49
CA ALA A 61 1.10 0.83 7.12
C ALA A 61 0.44 1.77 6.08
N ARG A 62 -0.77 2.25 6.37
CA ARG A 62 -1.49 3.22 5.53
C ARG A 62 -0.71 4.52 5.37
N THR A 63 -0.20 5.08 6.46
CA THR A 63 0.55 6.34 6.43
C THR A 63 1.81 6.21 5.58
N ALA A 64 2.58 5.13 5.77
CA ALA A 64 3.76 4.86 4.98
C ALA A 64 3.44 4.63 3.49
N GLY A 65 2.38 3.87 3.20
CA GLY A 65 1.92 3.65 1.84
C GLY A 65 1.51 4.93 1.12
N LEU A 66 0.82 5.84 1.83
CA LEU A 66 0.46 7.15 1.29
C LEU A 66 1.69 8.01 1.01
N GLN A 67 2.65 8.05 1.93
CA GLN A 67 3.87 8.83 1.76
C GLN A 67 4.68 8.33 0.54
N TRP A 68 4.92 7.02 0.46
CA TRP A 68 5.61 6.41 -0.68
C TRP A 68 4.87 6.69 -2.00
N SER A 69 3.53 6.57 -2.01
CA SER A 69 2.73 6.82 -3.21
C SER A 69 2.89 8.25 -3.71
N LYS A 70 2.88 9.22 -2.80
CA LYS A 70 3.05 10.64 -3.12
C LYS A 70 4.43 10.88 -3.73
N GLU A 71 5.49 10.37 -3.11
CA GLU A 71 6.87 10.52 -3.60
C GLU A 71 7.05 9.89 -4.99
N PHE A 72 6.50 8.69 -5.20
CA PHE A 72 6.54 8.03 -6.50
C PHE A 72 5.81 8.84 -7.57
N ILE A 73 4.58 9.28 -7.30
CA ILE A 73 3.77 10.05 -8.24
C ILE A 73 4.46 11.38 -8.57
N ASP A 74 4.88 12.14 -7.55
CA ASP A 74 5.53 13.43 -7.73
C ASP A 74 6.87 13.29 -8.49
N GLY A 75 7.61 12.21 -8.27
CA GLY A 75 8.83 11.88 -9.00
C GLY A 75 8.60 11.48 -10.46
N SER A 76 7.50 10.77 -10.75
CA SER A 76 7.16 10.32 -12.11
C SER A 76 6.66 11.42 -13.05
N MET A 77 6.31 12.58 -12.50
CA MET A 77 5.79 13.73 -13.25
C MET A 77 6.86 14.78 -13.59
N ARG A 78 8.12 14.54 -13.21
CA ARG A 78 9.27 15.37 -13.58
C ARG A 78 9.90 14.88 -14.88
#